data_AF-A0A9W6Y2C4-F1
#
_entry.id   AF-A0A9W6Y2C4-F1
#
_cell.length_a   1.000
_cell.length_b   1.000
_cell.length_c   1.000
_cell.angle_alpha   90.00
_cell.angle_beta   90.00
_cell.angle_gamma   90.00
#
_symmetry.space_group_name_H-M   'P 1'
#
loop_
_entity.id
_entity.type
_entity.pdbx_description
1 polymer ?
#
loop_
_entity_poly.entity_id
_entity_poly.type
_entity_poly.pdbx_seq_one_letter_code
_entity_poly.pdbx_strand_id
1 'polypeptide(L)'
;MPATRKAFAYVFNTTTEDRNVSKVLINWESNDQPKIPSSLEFDSVSKTRIRQFGCKLFASSIGFEDKSLNIEGHVIDLLAATLIQHFPTVNDRYRMSPYA
;
A
#
# COMPACT_ATOMS: atom_id res chain seq x y z
N MET A 1 -10.29 -31.62 28.18
CA MET A 1 -10.36 -31.36 26.72
C MET A 1 -10.00 -29.90 26.40
N PRO A 2 -8.70 -29.52 26.37
CA PRO A 2 -8.27 -28.14 26.06
C PRO A 2 -7.85 -27.94 24.60
N ALA A 3 -7.41 -29.01 23.92
CA ALA A 3 -6.92 -28.97 22.55
C ALA A 3 -8.00 -28.57 21.53
N THR A 4 -9.23 -29.06 21.75
CA THR A 4 -10.40 -28.74 20.93
C THR A 4 -10.72 -27.25 20.94
N ARG A 5 -10.61 -26.57 22.09
CA ARG A 5 -10.81 -25.11 22.20
C ARG A 5 -9.74 -24.31 21.46
N LYS A 6 -8.50 -24.78 21.44
CA LYS A 6 -7.40 -24.13 20.68
C LYS A 6 -7.57 -24.30 19.18
N ALA A 7 -7.97 -25.49 18.72
CA ALA A 7 -8.20 -25.74 17.30
C ALA A 7 -9.36 -24.89 16.75
N PHE A 8 -10.46 -24.75 17.50
CA PHE A 8 -11.54 -23.84 17.12
C PHE A 8 -11.12 -22.38 17.20
N ALA A 9 -10.37 -21.98 18.23
CA ALA A 9 -9.83 -20.61 18.31
C ALA A 9 -8.98 -20.27 17.07
N TYR A 10 -8.11 -21.18 16.63
CA TYR A 10 -7.31 -20.96 15.43
C TYR A 10 -8.16 -20.79 14.17
N VAL A 11 -9.19 -21.63 13.96
CA VAL A 11 -10.10 -21.53 12.80
C VAL A 11 -10.93 -20.24 12.77
N PHE A 12 -11.29 -19.71 13.95
CA PHE A 12 -12.05 -18.46 14.05
C PHE A 12 -11.16 -17.21 14.06
N ASN A 13 -9.88 -17.34 14.42
CA ASN A 13 -8.95 -16.22 14.51
C ASN A 13 -7.90 -16.20 13.38
N THR A 14 -7.91 -17.16 12.45
CA THR A 14 -6.93 -17.29 11.36
C THR A 14 -6.78 -15.99 10.58
N THR A 15 -7.87 -15.31 10.23
CA THR A 15 -7.81 -14.03 9.52
C THR A 15 -7.07 -12.95 10.33
N THR A 16 -7.25 -12.93 11.64
CA THR A 16 -6.56 -11.99 12.55
C THR A 16 -5.09 -12.36 12.71
N GLU A 17 -4.81 -13.65 12.83
CA GLU A 17 -3.47 -14.19 13.01
C GLU A 17 -2.63 -14.04 11.74
N ASP A 18 -3.20 -14.36 10.57
CA ASP A 18 -2.60 -14.13 9.25
C ASP A 18 -2.32 -12.65 9.00
N ARG A 19 -3.21 -11.74 9.45
CA ARG A 19 -2.97 -10.30 9.39
C ARG A 19 -1.81 -9.88 10.27
N ASN A 20 -1.69 -10.43 11.49
CA ASN A 20 -0.59 -10.13 12.39
C ASN A 20 0.74 -10.68 11.87
N VAL A 21 0.76 -11.90 11.34
CA VAL A 21 1.92 -12.51 10.68
C VAL A 21 2.35 -11.66 9.49
N SER A 22 1.40 -11.24 8.66
CA SER A 22 1.67 -10.37 7.52
C SER A 22 2.36 -9.07 7.98
N LYS A 23 1.84 -8.38 9.00
CA LYS A 23 2.48 -7.15 9.55
C LYS A 23 3.93 -7.39 9.97
N VAL A 24 4.19 -8.45 10.74
CA VAL A 24 5.55 -8.78 11.19
C VAL A 24 6.48 -9.02 10.00
N LEU A 25 6.01 -9.69 8.94
CA LEU A 25 6.80 -9.94 7.73
C LEU A 25 7.14 -8.67 6.94
N ILE A 26 6.30 -7.63 6.98
CA ILE A 26 6.56 -6.31 6.41
C ILE A 26 7.24 -5.35 7.41
N ASN A 27 7.79 -5.90 8.50
CA ASN A 27 8.51 -5.17 9.54
C ASN A 27 7.65 -4.11 10.26
N TRP A 28 6.37 -4.40 10.44
CA TRP A 28 5.43 -3.65 11.29
C TRP A 28 5.14 -4.39 12.59
N GLU A 29 4.82 -3.63 13.64
CA GLU A 29 4.42 -4.24 14.92
C GLU A 29 3.06 -4.92 14.77
N SER A 30 2.83 -6.01 15.51
CA SER A 30 1.57 -6.78 15.41
C SER A 30 0.33 -5.91 15.73
N ASN A 31 0.50 -4.91 16.59
CA ASN A 31 -0.54 -3.96 16.97
C ASN A 31 -0.63 -2.72 16.07
N ASP A 32 0.28 -2.54 15.11
CA ASP A 32 0.20 -1.40 14.20
C ASP A 32 -1.08 -1.50 13.38
N GLN A 33 -1.83 -0.40 13.33
CA GLN A 33 -2.94 -0.23 12.41
C GLN A 33 -2.46 0.64 11.27
N PRO A 34 -1.84 0.03 10.24
CA PRO A 34 -1.40 0.77 9.08
C PRO A 34 -2.61 1.41 8.43
N LYS A 35 -2.60 2.74 8.43
CA LYS A 35 -3.57 3.50 7.65
C LYS A 35 -3.08 3.48 6.22
N ILE A 36 -3.96 3.07 5.33
CA ILE A 36 -3.77 3.34 3.90
C ILE A 36 -3.60 4.86 3.80
N PRO A 37 -2.47 5.36 3.24
CA PRO A 37 -2.24 6.78 3.12
C PRO A 37 -3.43 7.41 2.40
N SER A 38 -4.26 8.15 3.12
CA SER A 38 -5.47 8.65 2.47
C SER A 38 -5.08 9.84 1.62
N SER A 39 -5.52 9.86 0.36
CA SER A 39 -5.39 11.04 -0.50
C SER A 39 -5.96 12.32 0.15
N LEU A 40 -6.80 12.21 1.19
CA LEU A 40 -7.37 13.33 1.94
C LEU A 40 -6.32 14.25 2.59
N GLU A 41 -5.10 13.77 2.84
CA GLU A 41 -4.04 14.58 3.44
C GLU A 41 -3.46 15.64 2.50
N PHE A 42 -3.70 15.52 1.19
CA PHE A 42 -3.20 16.46 0.19
C PHE A 42 -4.22 17.54 -0.15
N ASP A 43 -3.74 18.78 -0.31
CA ASP A 43 -4.54 19.87 -0.85
C ASP A 43 -4.92 19.61 -2.33
N SER A 44 -5.89 20.36 -2.85
CA SER A 44 -6.43 20.17 -4.20
C SER A 44 -5.37 20.31 -5.30
N VAL A 45 -4.40 21.21 -5.13
CA VAL A 45 -3.31 21.41 -6.09
C VAL A 45 -2.37 20.22 -6.05
N SER A 46 -1.99 19.78 -4.84
CA SER A 46 -1.16 18.59 -4.66
C SER A 46 -1.82 17.33 -5.22
N LYS A 47 -3.13 17.13 -4.99
CA LYS A 47 -3.90 16.03 -5.59
C LYS A 47 -3.84 16.03 -7.11
N THR A 48 -3.97 17.20 -7.73
CA THR A 48 -3.89 17.33 -9.19
C THR A 48 -2.50 16.96 -9.72
N ARG A 49 -1.44 17.36 -9.01
CA ARG A 49 -0.07 17.01 -9.37
C ARG A 49 0.22 15.52 -9.18
N ILE A 50 -0.26 14.94 -8.08
CA ILE A 50 -0.18 13.50 -7.80
C ILE A 50 -0.88 12.72 -8.91
N ARG A 51 -2.09 13.15 -9.32
CA ARG A 51 -2.84 12.56 -10.42
C ARG A 51 -2.04 12.55 -11.72
N GLN A 52 -1.49 13.70 -12.09
CA GLN A 52 -0.69 13.84 -13.31
C GLN A 52 0.58 12.98 -13.27
N PHE A 53 1.26 12.94 -12.13
CA PHE A 53 2.44 12.11 -11.92
C PHE A 53 2.10 10.62 -11.99
N GLY A 54 1.06 10.18 -11.29
CA GLY A 54 0.58 8.80 -11.28
C GLY A 54 0.17 8.31 -12.67
N CYS A 55 -0.60 9.10 -13.43
CA CYS A 55 -0.97 8.73 -14.80
C CYS A 55 0.25 8.55 -15.72
N LYS A 56 1.34 9.30 -15.51
CA LYS A 56 2.59 9.11 -16.26
C LYS A 56 3.34 7.86 -15.81
N LEU A 57 3.42 7.63 -14.50
CA LEU A 57 4.12 6.47 -13.93
C LEU A 57 3.45 5.15 -14.33
N PHE A 58 2.11 5.13 -14.35
CA PHE A 58 1.30 3.97 -14.67
C PHE A 58 0.69 4.06 -16.08
N ALA A 59 1.33 4.78 -17.01
CA ALA A 59 0.80 4.97 -18.36
C ALA A 59 0.54 3.65 -19.10
N SER A 60 1.37 2.62 -18.86
CA SER A 60 1.21 1.28 -19.43
C SER A 60 0.15 0.42 -18.73
N SER A 61 -0.49 0.95 -17.68
CA SER A 61 -1.50 0.26 -16.87
C SER A 61 -2.89 0.91 -16.97
N ILE A 62 -3.04 1.85 -17.90
CA ILE A 62 -4.27 2.59 -18.17
C ILE A 62 -4.54 2.64 -19.68
N GLY A 63 -5.82 2.77 -20.05
CA GLY A 63 -6.23 2.94 -21.44
C GLY A 63 -6.28 1.65 -22.27
N PHE A 64 -6.27 0.47 -21.64
CA PHE A 64 -6.56 -0.79 -22.33
C PHE A 64 -7.98 -0.80 -22.90
N GLU A 65 -8.15 -1.45 -24.06
CA GLU A 65 -9.46 -1.71 -24.67
C GLU A 65 -10.37 -2.50 -23.72
N ASP A 66 -9.81 -3.51 -23.08
CA ASP A 66 -10.44 -4.19 -21.96
C ASP A 66 -10.30 -3.36 -20.69
N LYS A 67 -11.43 -2.75 -20.27
CA LYS A 67 -11.48 -1.89 -19.09
C LYS A 67 -11.19 -2.63 -17.78
N SER A 68 -11.36 -3.95 -17.72
CA SER A 68 -11.10 -4.74 -16.52
C SER A 68 -9.61 -4.84 -16.18
N LEU A 69 -8.73 -4.59 -17.17
CA LEU A 69 -7.28 -4.59 -17.00
C LEU A 69 -6.72 -3.23 -16.58
N ASN A 70 -7.55 -2.19 -16.57
CA ASN A 70 -7.12 -0.85 -16.18
C ASN A 70 -7.07 -0.71 -14.67
N ILE A 71 -5.97 -0.13 -14.16
CA ILE A 71 -5.88 0.26 -12.76
C ILE A 71 -6.85 1.44 -12.53
N GLU A 72 -7.64 1.35 -11.45
CA GLU A 72 -8.58 2.41 -11.13
C GLU A 72 -7.87 3.71 -10.73
N GLY A 73 -8.46 4.85 -11.09
CA GLY A 73 -7.84 6.15 -10.89
C GLY A 73 -7.45 6.44 -9.45
N HIS A 74 -8.30 6.09 -8.47
CA HIS A 74 -8.01 6.32 -7.07
C HIS A 74 -6.82 5.47 -6.56
N VAL A 75 -6.61 4.28 -7.13
CA VAL A 75 -5.48 3.40 -6.82
C VAL A 75 -4.18 4.01 -7.32
N ILE A 76 -4.19 4.57 -8.54
CA ILE A 76 -3.05 5.29 -9.12
C ILE A 76 -2.65 6.46 -8.21
N ASP A 77 -3.63 7.25 -7.78
CA ASP A 77 -3.39 8.43 -6.94
C ASP A 77 -2.82 8.03 -5.57
N LEU A 78 -3.35 6.96 -4.98
CA LEU A 78 -2.87 6.38 -3.73
C LEU A 78 -1.41 5.91 -3.85
N LEU A 79 -1.08 5.15 -4.89
CA LEU A 79 0.28 4.63 -5.10
C LEU A 79 1.28 5.77 -5.35
N ALA A 80 0.90 6.74 -6.18
CA ALA A 80 1.71 7.93 -6.45
C ALA A 80 1.95 8.77 -5.19
N ALA A 81 0.91 9.00 -4.38
CA ALA A 81 1.01 9.71 -3.10
C ALA A 81 1.96 8.99 -2.13
N THR A 82 1.81 7.67 -2.01
CA THR A 82 2.64 6.82 -1.14
C THR A 82 4.11 6.91 -1.53
N LEU A 83 4.42 6.82 -2.82
CA LEU A 83 5.78 6.96 -3.33
C LEU A 83 6.37 8.33 -2.98
N ILE A 84 5.62 9.41 -3.17
CA ILE A 84 6.08 10.78 -2.85
C ILE A 84 6.34 10.94 -1.35
N GLN A 85 5.44 10.44 -0.49
CA GLN A 85 5.60 10.52 0.97
C GLN A 85 6.84 9.79 1.48
N HIS A 86 7.15 8.62 0.90
CA HIS A 86 8.27 7.80 1.35
C HIS A 86 9.57 8.04 0.58
N PHE A 87 9.56 8.79 -0.51
CA PHE A 87 10.74 9.10 -1.31
C PHE A 87 11.90 9.68 -0.48
N PRO A 88 11.71 10.64 0.45
CA PRO A 88 12.81 11.16 1.26
C PRO A 88 13.50 10.07 2.08
N THR A 89 12.73 9.15 2.68
CA THR A 89 13.25 8.03 3.47
C THR A 89 14.01 7.04 2.60
N VAL A 90 13.48 6.73 1.41
CA VAL A 90 14.16 5.84 0.45
C VAL A 90 15.46 6.47 -0.04
N ASN A 91 15.44 7.75 -0.39
CA ASN A 91 16.60 8.48 -0.87
C ASN A 91 17.70 8.61 0.19
N ASP A 92 17.34 8.83 1.46
CA ASP A 92 18.34 8.88 2.54
C ASP A 92 18.95 7.50 2.81
N ARG A 93 18.13 6.44 2.82
CA ARG A 93 18.59 5.06 3.02
C ARG A 93 19.45 4.55 1.87
N TYR A 94 19.18 4.99 0.64
CA TYR A 94 19.86 4.53 -0.59
C TYR A 94 20.49 5.69 -1.36
N ARG A 95 21.24 6.53 -0.66
CA ARG A 95 21.81 7.80 -1.11
C ARG A 95 22.68 7.76 -2.37
N MET A 96 23.08 6.56 -2.82
CA MET A 96 23.86 6.31 -4.03
C MET A 96 23.44 5.02 -4.75
N SER A 97 22.13 4.72 -4.79
CA SER A 97 21.66 3.63 -5.65
C SER A 97 22.02 3.94 -7.11
N PRO A 98 22.67 3.03 -7.85
CA PRO A 98 22.95 3.22 -9.28
C PRO A 98 21.68 3.17 -10.15
N TYR A 99 20.51 2.93 -9.52
CA TYR A 99 19.18 2.94 -10.13
C TYR A 99 18.32 4.12 -9.64
N ALA A 100 18.89 5.09 -8.93
CA ALA A 100 18.22 6.32 -8.53
C ALA A 100 18.19 7.36 -9.67
#